data_AF-A0A528ANH5-F1
#
_entry.id   AF-A0A528ANH5-F1
#
_cell.length_a   1.000
_cell.length_b   1.000
_cell.length_c   1.000
_cell.angle_alpha   90.00
_cell.angle_beta   90.00
_cell.angle_gamma   90.00
#
_symmetry.space_group_name_H-M   'P 1'
#
loop_
_entity.id
_entity.type
_entity.pdbx_description
1 polymer ?
#
loop_
_entity_poly.entity_id
_entity_poly.type
_entity_poly.pdbx_seq_one_letter_code
_entity_poly.pdbx_strand_id
1 'polypeptide(L)'
;IKKIAGEGPPALQMVENPDILAGIGHHRKRPSLVVGFAAETQDLVRNAEAKLRKKGADFIVANDVSHEGGVMGGDRNRVRIVSKAGVDEWPEMSKDEVATRLAALIAERLKTIIV
;
A
#
# COMPACT_ATOMS: atom_id res chain seq x y z
N ILE A 1 -29.94 -23.92 14.16
CA ILE A 1 -30.72 -22.70 13.80
C ILE A 1 -31.81 -23.13 12.85
N LYS A 2 -33.10 -23.03 13.22
CA LYS A 2 -34.23 -23.34 12.33
C LYS A 2 -34.48 -22.15 11.40
N LYS A 3 -34.70 -22.39 10.11
CA LYS A 3 -35.03 -21.36 9.13
C LYS A 3 -36.50 -20.96 9.34
N ILE A 4 -36.74 -19.72 9.77
CA ILE A 4 -38.09 -19.17 9.95
C ILE A 4 -38.49 -18.53 8.61
N ALA A 5 -39.59 -18.98 8.03
CA ALA A 5 -40.09 -18.41 6.77
C ALA A 5 -40.53 -16.96 7.01
N GLY A 6 -39.92 -16.01 6.29
CA GLY A 6 -40.20 -14.56 6.42
C GLY A 6 -39.09 -13.75 7.08
N GLU A 7 -38.13 -14.39 7.75
CA GLU A 7 -36.93 -13.71 8.27
C GLU A 7 -35.79 -13.81 7.25
N GLY A 8 -35.30 -12.66 6.79
CA GLY A 8 -34.09 -12.56 5.98
C GLY A 8 -32.85 -13.02 6.76
N PRO A 9 -31.70 -13.21 6.08
CA PRO A 9 -30.46 -13.57 6.76
C PRO A 9 -30.09 -12.54 7.84
N PRO A 10 -29.48 -12.96 8.96
CA PRO A 10 -29.00 -12.03 9.99
C PRO A 10 -28.03 -11.01 9.40
N ALA A 11 -28.20 -9.74 9.75
CA ALA A 11 -27.29 -8.67 9.32
C ALA A 11 -25.97 -8.74 10.10
N LEU A 12 -24.84 -8.69 9.38
CA LEU A 12 -23.52 -8.52 9.98
C LEU A 12 -23.24 -7.02 10.14
N GLN A 13 -23.17 -6.55 11.38
CA GLN A 13 -22.74 -5.19 11.67
C GLN A 13 -21.21 -5.14 11.73
N MET A 14 -20.61 -4.22 10.98
CA MET A 14 -19.17 -3.99 10.93
C MET A 14 -18.88 -2.58 11.39
N VAL A 15 -17.72 -2.40 12.03
CA VAL A 15 -17.16 -1.09 12.37
C VAL A 15 -15.82 -0.92 11.67
N GLU A 16 -15.44 0.32 11.36
CA GLU A 16 -14.14 0.59 10.73
C GLU A 16 -13.01 0.36 11.74
N ASN A 17 -11.99 -0.39 11.32
CA ASN A 17 -10.81 -0.59 12.15
C ASN A 17 -9.93 0.68 12.16
N PRO A 18 -9.24 0.97 13.28
CA PRO A 18 -8.26 2.05 13.32
C PRO A 18 -7.19 1.92 12.23
N ASP A 19 -6.85 3.05 11.61
CA ASP A 19 -5.85 3.12 10.55
C ASP A 19 -4.43 3.16 11.13
N ILE A 20 -3.80 1.99 11.26
CA ILE A 20 -2.49 1.83 11.90
C ILE A 20 -1.42 2.71 11.21
N LEU A 21 -1.36 2.70 9.88
CA LEU A 21 -0.34 3.44 9.16
C LEU A 21 -0.54 4.96 9.30
N ALA A 22 -1.78 5.45 9.27
CA ALA A 22 -2.06 6.86 9.55
C ALA A 22 -1.73 7.23 11.00
N GLY A 23 -2.01 6.32 11.94
CA GLY A 23 -1.62 6.46 13.34
C GLY A 23 -0.12 6.67 13.51
N ILE A 24 0.70 5.91 12.78
CA ILE A 24 2.17 6.05 12.78
C ILE A 24 2.59 7.33 12.04
N GLY A 25 2.10 7.54 10.82
CA GLY A 25 2.54 8.59 9.91
C GLY A 25 2.22 10.02 10.37
N HIS A 26 1.25 10.19 11.28
CA HIS A 26 0.91 11.48 11.88
C HIS A 26 1.31 11.60 13.35
N HIS A 27 1.98 10.59 13.91
CA HIS A 27 2.37 10.60 15.31
C HIS A 27 3.46 11.64 15.60
N ARG A 28 3.45 12.23 16.81
CA ARG A 28 4.52 13.17 17.25
C ARG A 28 5.91 12.52 17.30
N LYS A 29 5.97 11.20 17.49
CA LYS A 29 7.19 10.37 17.47
C LYS A 29 7.25 9.48 16.22
N ARG A 30 6.68 9.94 15.11
CA ARG A 30 6.73 9.24 13.82
C ARG A 30 8.20 8.91 13.46
N PRO A 31 8.49 7.73 12.90
CA PRO A 31 9.79 7.43 12.34
C PRO A 31 10.21 8.44 11.27
N SER A 32 11.52 8.56 11.05
CA SER A 32 12.06 9.43 10.01
C SER A 32 11.67 8.99 8.60
N LEU A 33 11.42 7.69 8.42
CA LEU A 33 10.90 7.11 7.19
C LEU A 33 9.68 6.22 7.46
N VAL A 34 8.57 6.50 6.78
CA VAL A 34 7.34 5.71 6.80
C VAL A 34 6.98 5.30 5.38
N VAL A 35 6.94 3.99 5.13
CA VAL A 35 6.61 3.40 3.82
C VAL A 35 5.28 2.66 3.91
N GLY A 36 4.36 2.98 3.01
CA GLY A 36 3.11 2.24 2.86
C GLY A 36 3.13 1.35 1.63
N PHE A 37 2.28 0.32 1.63
CA PHE A 37 2.01 -0.51 0.45
C PHE A 37 0.54 -0.37 0.06
N ALA A 38 0.26 -0.35 -1.23
CA ALA A 38 -1.10 -0.25 -1.76
C ALA A 38 -1.26 -1.19 -2.96
N ALA A 39 -2.21 -2.12 -2.84
CA ALA A 39 -2.67 -2.94 -3.95
C ALA A 39 -3.96 -2.31 -4.49
N GLU A 40 -3.98 -1.92 -5.76
CA GLU A 40 -5.18 -1.36 -6.40
C GLU A 40 -5.52 -2.15 -7.65
N THR A 41 -6.81 -2.15 -8.01
CA THR A 41 -7.29 -2.74 -9.27
C THR A 41 -7.56 -1.68 -10.34
N GLN A 42 -7.65 -0.40 -9.95
CA GLN A 42 -7.97 0.74 -10.82
C GLN A 42 -7.31 2.02 -10.28
N ASP A 43 -7.11 3.01 -11.14
CA ASP A 43 -6.62 4.36 -10.77
C ASP A 43 -5.39 4.34 -9.85
N LEU A 44 -4.45 3.42 -10.09
CA LEU A 44 -3.36 3.06 -9.16
C LEU A 44 -2.61 4.29 -8.61
N VAL A 45 -2.16 5.19 -9.48
CA VAL A 45 -1.38 6.38 -9.08
C VAL A 45 -2.22 7.32 -8.24
N ARG A 46 -3.42 7.67 -8.70
CA ARG A 46 -4.34 8.57 -7.98
C ARG A 46 -4.69 8.04 -6.59
N ASN A 47 -4.96 6.74 -6.50
CA ASN A 47 -5.27 6.07 -5.23
C ASN A 47 -4.06 6.04 -4.30
N ALA A 48 -2.87 5.77 -4.83
CA ALA A 48 -1.63 5.80 -4.07
C ALA A 48 -1.28 7.21 -3.56
N GLU A 49 -1.47 8.27 -4.35
CA GLU A 49 -1.28 9.66 -3.93
C GLU A 49 -2.26 10.06 -2.81
N ALA A 50 -3.53 9.66 -2.94
CA ALA A 50 -4.52 9.88 -1.90
C ALA A 50 -4.14 9.18 -0.59
N LYS A 51 -3.65 7.93 -0.67
CA LYS A 51 -3.13 7.17 0.47
C LYS A 51 -1.87 7.82 1.05
N LEU A 52 -0.92 8.25 0.24
CA LEU A 52 0.29 8.94 0.70
C LEU A 52 -0.07 10.11 1.63
N ARG A 53 -0.99 10.97 1.19
CA ARG A 53 -1.45 12.13 1.96
C ARG A 53 -2.27 11.73 3.19
N LYS A 54 -3.24 10.83 3.04
CA LYS A 54 -4.11 10.38 4.14
C LYS A 54 -3.29 9.71 5.25
N LYS A 55 -2.30 8.90 4.89
CA LYS A 55 -1.52 8.09 5.83
C LYS A 55 -0.31 8.81 6.41
N GLY A 56 0.12 9.94 5.85
CA GLY A 56 1.32 10.65 6.31
C GLY A 56 2.62 9.88 6.03
N ALA A 57 2.62 9.01 5.02
CA ALA A 57 3.80 8.26 4.59
C ALA A 57 4.75 9.13 3.73
N ASP A 58 6.01 8.70 3.62
CA ASP A 58 7.01 9.35 2.76
C ASP A 58 6.92 8.84 1.31
N PHE A 59 6.62 7.55 1.14
CA PHE A 59 6.22 7.00 -0.14
C PHE A 59 5.29 5.78 0.02
N ILE A 60 4.50 5.53 -1.03
CA ILE A 60 3.65 4.35 -1.19
C ILE A 60 4.22 3.48 -2.31
N VAL A 61 4.45 2.20 -2.01
CA VAL A 61 4.71 1.17 -3.01
C VAL A 61 3.37 0.69 -3.54
N ALA A 62 3.02 1.10 -4.76
CA ALA A 62 1.75 0.81 -5.37
C ALA A 62 1.91 -0.29 -6.42
N ASN A 63 1.12 -1.36 -6.33
CA ASN A 63 1.10 -2.42 -7.34
C ASN A 63 -0.32 -2.68 -7.84
N ASP A 64 -0.45 -2.93 -9.14
CA ASP A 64 -1.70 -3.33 -9.76
C ASP A 64 -1.97 -4.81 -9.47
N VAL A 65 -3.15 -5.14 -8.93
CA VAL A 65 -3.57 -6.52 -8.64
C VAL A 65 -4.82 -6.93 -9.43
N SER A 66 -5.19 -6.17 -10.47
CA SER A 66 -6.28 -6.54 -11.36
C SER A 66 -6.01 -7.89 -12.04
N HIS A 67 -7.10 -8.59 -12.40
CA HIS A 67 -7.03 -9.89 -13.08
C HIS A 67 -6.29 -9.82 -14.43
N GLU A 68 -6.42 -8.69 -15.15
CA GLU A 68 -5.68 -8.44 -16.39
C GLU A 68 -4.17 -8.24 -16.14
N GLY A 69 -3.80 -7.75 -14.95
CA GLY A 69 -2.41 -7.56 -14.54
C GLY A 69 -1.71 -8.82 -14.03
N GLY A 70 -2.44 -9.92 -13.75
CA GLY A 70 -1.85 -11.23 -13.42
C GLY A 70 -1.06 -11.32 -12.09
N VAL A 71 -1.14 -10.33 -11.20
CA VAL A 71 -0.21 -10.18 -10.06
C VAL A 71 -0.67 -10.85 -8.76
N MET A 72 -1.95 -11.21 -8.60
CA MET A 72 -2.42 -11.83 -7.34
C MET A 72 -2.02 -13.32 -7.29
N GLY A 73 -0.80 -13.57 -6.79
CA GLY A 73 -0.22 -14.90 -6.61
C GLY A 73 0.92 -15.25 -7.58
N GLY A 74 1.18 -14.42 -8.61
CA GLY A 74 2.29 -14.63 -9.55
C GLY A 74 3.65 -14.19 -9.00
N ASP A 75 4.74 -14.65 -9.61
CA ASP A 75 6.13 -14.33 -9.19
C ASP A 75 6.63 -12.97 -9.70
N ARG A 76 5.88 -12.35 -10.59
CA ARG A 76 6.21 -11.10 -11.28
C ARG A 76 5.34 -9.96 -10.77
N ASN A 77 5.90 -8.76 -10.67
CA ASN A 77 5.22 -7.60 -10.12
C ASN A 77 5.64 -6.32 -10.88
N ARG A 78 4.67 -5.42 -11.06
CA ARG A 78 4.90 -4.08 -11.59
C ARG A 78 4.54 -3.07 -10.51
N VAL A 79 5.57 -2.43 -9.96
CA VAL A 79 5.41 -1.50 -8.85
C VAL A 79 5.66 -0.06 -9.31
N ARG A 80 4.97 0.87 -8.66
CA ARG A 80 5.20 2.31 -8.78
C ARG A 80 5.48 2.86 -7.39
N ILE A 81 6.57 3.60 -7.25
CA ILE A 81 6.91 4.29 -6.00
C ILE A 81 6.34 5.70 -6.08
N VAL A 82 5.27 5.94 -5.32
CA VAL A 82 4.57 7.22 -5.28
C VAL A 82 5.03 8.01 -4.07
N SER A 83 5.63 9.16 -4.30
CA SER A 83 6.18 10.03 -3.26
C SER A 83 5.79 11.50 -3.49
N LYS A 84 6.11 12.38 -2.54
CA LYS A 84 5.92 13.83 -2.72
C LYS A 84 6.74 14.43 -3.87
N ALA A 85 7.82 13.75 -4.28
CA ALA A 85 8.67 14.19 -5.39
C ALA A 85 8.13 13.73 -6.75
N GLY A 86 7.12 12.85 -6.78
CA GLY A 86 6.58 12.27 -8.00
C GLY A 86 6.51 10.75 -7.95
N VAL A 87 6.31 10.16 -9.12
CA VAL A 87 6.10 8.72 -9.33
C VAL A 87 7.30 8.12 -10.06
N ASP A 88 7.91 7.11 -9.48
CA ASP A 88 8.93 6.28 -10.13
C ASP A 88 8.28 4.96 -10.56
N GLU A 89 8.20 4.72 -11.87
CA GLU A 89 7.64 3.49 -12.44
C GLU A 89 8.75 2.45 -12.63
N TRP A 90 8.58 1.29 -12.02
CA TRP A 90 9.52 0.19 -12.22
C TRP A 90 9.05 -0.72 -13.36
N PRO A 91 10.00 -1.33 -14.12
CA PRO A 91 9.66 -2.37 -15.07
C PRO A 91 9.06 -3.58 -14.33
N GLU A 92 8.44 -4.48 -15.09
CA GLU A 92 7.99 -5.75 -14.53
C GLU A 92 9.20 -6.60 -14.13
N MET A 93 9.24 -6.99 -12.85
CA MET A 93 10.36 -7.67 -12.23
C MET A 93 9.83 -8.83 -11.38
N SER A 94 10.69 -9.78 -11.02
CA SER A 94 10.35 -10.77 -9.99
C SER A 94 10.16 -10.11 -8.62
N LYS A 95 9.45 -10.78 -7.72
CA LYS A 95 9.30 -10.32 -6.33
C LYS A 95 10.65 -10.12 -5.62
N ASP A 96 11.63 -10.98 -5.89
CA ASP A 96 12.96 -10.89 -5.29
C ASP A 96 13.75 -9.68 -5.80
N GLU A 97 13.64 -9.38 -7.10
CA GLU A 97 14.22 -8.17 -7.69
C GLU A 97 13.55 -6.91 -7.13
N VAL A 98 12.22 -6.90 -7.01
CA VAL A 98 11.48 -5.79 -6.39
C VAL A 98 11.92 -5.60 -4.93
N ALA A 99 12.01 -6.68 -4.15
CA ALA A 99 12.41 -6.62 -2.76
C ALA A 99 13.84 -6.09 -2.61
N THR A 100 14.77 -6.60 -3.42
CA THR A 100 16.17 -6.15 -3.42
C THR A 100 16.28 -4.67 -3.76
N ARG A 101 15.61 -4.22 -4.82
CA ARG A 101 15.61 -2.82 -5.24
C ARG A 101 14.94 -1.90 -4.21
N LEU A 102 13.85 -2.35 -3.59
CA LEU A 102 13.14 -1.60 -2.56
C LEU A 102 13.97 -1.48 -1.28
N ALA A 103 14.63 -2.54 -0.86
CA ALA A 103 15.54 -2.51 0.28
C ALA A 103 16.69 -1.53 0.06
N ALA A 104 17.29 -1.52 -1.13
CA ALA A 104 18.32 -0.54 -1.50
C ALA A 104 17.79 0.90 -1.45
N LEU A 105 16.60 1.16 -2.01
CA LEU A 105 15.95 2.47 -1.94
C LEU A 105 15.72 2.93 -0.49
N ILE A 106 15.19 2.04 0.37
CA ILE A 106 14.96 2.33 1.79
C ILE A 106 16.28 2.65 2.49
N ALA A 107 17.34 1.87 2.24
CA ALA A 107 18.66 2.10 2.83
C ALA A 107 19.23 3.47 2.43
N GLU A 108 19.13 3.85 1.16
CA GLU A 108 19.58 5.17 0.68
C GLU A 108 18.80 6.32 1.32
N ARG A 109 17.47 6.17 1.45
CA ARG A 109 16.63 7.16 2.14
C ARG A 109 17.02 7.30 3.61
N LEU A 110 17.30 6.20 4.29
CA LEU A 110 17.75 6.22 5.70
C LEU A 110 19.12 6.86 5.87
N LYS A 111 20.07 6.67 4.94
CA LYS A 111 21.38 7.36 4.97
C LYS A 111 21.24 8.87 4.81
N THR A 112 20.35 9.30 3.92
CA THR A 112 20.11 10.72 3.64
C THR A 112 19.46 11.45 4.83
N ILE A 113 18.86 10.70 5.75
CA ILE A 113 18.20 11.20 6.96
C ILE A 113 19.20 11.44 8.11
N ILE A 114 20.44 10.92 8.03
CA ILE A 114 21.43 11.11 9.08
C ILE A 114 21.85 12.59 9.09
N VAL A 115 21.38 13.30 10.13
CA VAL A 115 21.81 14.63 10.56
C VAL A 115 22.98 14.48 11.52
#